data_AF-A0A7C2ZZ80-F1
#
_entry.id   AF-A0A7C2ZZ80-F1
#
_cell.length_a   1.000
_cell.length_b   1.000
_cell.length_c   1.000
_cell.angle_alpha   90.00
_cell.angle_beta   90.00
_cell.angle_gamma   90.00
#
_symmetry.space_group_name_H-M   'P 1'
#
loop_
_entity.id
_entity.type
_entity.pdbx_description
1 polymer ?
#
loop_
_entity_poly.entity_id
_entity_poly.type
_entity_poly.pdbx_seq_one_letter_code
_entity_poly.pdbx_strand_id
1 'polypeptide(L)'
;DAWDLALDAGTRLGYRNAQVSVIAPTGTIGFMMDCDTTGIEPDIALVKYKLLAGGGMLKLVNRTLPMALERLGYDAQEIKLITDYVDERETIEGCKPLNQDHLPVFDCAFKPKNGKRHIHYMAHLKMMAAVQPFISGAISKTINMPKESTAEEIQTAYMEGWKLGLKAVAIYRDGSKRLQPVSTEKHKDGSAKAKAETPAARPFRRRLPDTRNSVTHKFSVAGHEGYLTVGLYEDGQPGELFITMAKEGSTVGGLMDVIGTCTSMALQYGVPLITLVDKFRHARFEPAGMTANREIPFAKSIIDYIFCWLGCRFIPGYAENNTPNRGGTAPAPKADNTTTARDLVEKTKDLAKKIAEARAETQPREKPEKPVRKSQTPIVRIDAQLGEPDSETTDGPAHRLAALMTSAVSGGSGALESAMEVMHQFNAQFLHFGDDAPACDICGSITVRNGTCYKCFNCGNSMGCS
;
A
#
# COMPACT_ATOMS: atom_id res chain seq x y z
N ASP A 1 46.19 8.35 -16.00
CA ASP A 1 45.78 9.77 -16.10
C ASP A 1 44.61 10.12 -15.17
N ALA A 2 43.35 9.79 -15.48
CA ALA A 2 42.21 10.23 -14.65
C ALA A 2 42.21 9.65 -13.21
N TRP A 3 42.58 8.38 -13.04
CA TRP A 3 42.66 7.73 -11.73
C TRP A 3 43.79 8.29 -10.86
N ASP A 4 44.94 8.57 -11.46
CA ASP A 4 46.10 9.16 -10.76
C ASP A 4 45.78 10.57 -10.28
N LEU A 5 45.13 11.39 -11.12
CA LEU A 5 44.66 12.72 -10.74
C LEU A 5 43.67 12.66 -9.57
N ALA A 6 42.74 11.69 -9.57
CA ALA A 6 41.80 11.51 -8.47
C ALA A 6 42.48 11.08 -7.16
N LEU A 7 43.52 10.24 -7.25
CA LEU A 7 44.33 9.82 -6.11
C LEU A 7 45.16 10.97 -5.55
N ASP A 8 45.83 11.75 -6.41
CA ASP A 8 46.65 12.91 -6.03
C ASP A 8 45.80 14.03 -5.40
N ALA A 9 44.62 14.29 -5.98
CA ALA A 9 43.69 15.26 -5.41
C ALA A 9 43.16 14.80 -4.04
N GLY A 10 42.71 13.54 -3.95
CA GLY A 10 42.18 12.98 -2.72
C GLY A 10 43.21 12.86 -1.60
N THR A 11 44.48 12.58 -1.91
CA THR A 11 45.57 12.53 -0.93
C THR A 11 45.89 13.92 -0.37
N ARG A 12 45.85 14.97 -1.20
CA ARG A 12 46.14 16.35 -0.77
C ARG A 12 44.99 17.01 -0.02
N LEU A 13 43.75 16.79 -0.47
CA LEU A 13 42.57 17.50 0.02
C LEU A 13 41.70 16.67 0.97
N GLY A 14 41.94 15.36 1.03
CA GLY A 14 41.10 14.40 1.72
C GLY A 14 39.86 13.99 0.92
N TYR A 15 39.18 12.94 1.40
CA TYR A 15 37.90 12.48 0.85
C TYR A 15 36.76 12.85 1.80
N ARG A 16 35.71 13.48 1.28
CA ARG A 16 34.54 13.86 2.09
C ARG A 16 33.69 12.66 2.50
N ASN A 17 33.58 11.66 1.62
CA ASN A 17 32.72 10.49 1.80
C ASN A 17 33.59 9.24 1.93
N ALA A 18 33.34 8.42 2.96
CA ALA A 18 34.03 7.14 3.15
C ALA A 18 33.64 6.09 2.08
N GLN A 19 32.45 6.23 1.50
CA GLN A 19 31.93 5.41 0.42
C GLN A 19 31.16 6.32 -0.55
N VAL A 20 31.37 6.15 -1.85
CA VAL A 20 30.85 7.06 -2.90
C VAL A 20 29.92 6.37 -3.90
N SER A 21 30.04 5.06 -4.06
CA SER A 21 29.31 4.30 -5.07
C SER A 21 28.79 2.97 -4.53
N VAL A 22 27.60 2.58 -4.98
CA VAL A 22 26.93 1.31 -4.73
C VAL A 22 25.96 1.07 -5.88
N ILE A 23 25.73 -0.19 -6.26
CA ILE A 23 24.69 -0.53 -7.25
C ILE A 23 23.49 -1.07 -6.48
N ALA A 24 22.50 -0.20 -6.25
CA ALA A 24 21.26 -0.52 -5.56
C ALA A 24 20.28 -1.28 -6.49
N PRO A 25 19.26 -1.97 -5.94
CA PRO A 25 18.21 -2.54 -6.78
C PRO A 25 17.36 -1.41 -7.37
N THR A 26 17.24 -1.37 -8.69
CA THR A 26 16.55 -0.28 -9.40
C THR A 26 15.24 -0.72 -10.06
N GLY A 27 14.57 -1.75 -9.54
CA GLY A 27 13.36 -2.31 -10.14
C GLY A 27 12.28 -1.27 -10.43
N THR A 28 11.73 -0.64 -9.39
CA THR A 28 10.62 0.34 -9.53
C THR A 28 11.02 1.56 -10.36
N ILE A 29 12.19 2.14 -10.09
CA ILE A 29 12.65 3.34 -10.81
C ILE A 29 13.05 3.03 -12.26
N GLY A 30 13.64 1.87 -12.53
CA GLY A 30 14.00 1.43 -13.87
C GLY A 30 12.76 1.23 -14.73
N PHE A 31 11.69 0.64 -14.17
CA PHE A 31 10.40 0.58 -14.86
C PHE A 31 9.79 1.96 -15.10
N MET A 32 9.88 2.88 -14.13
CA MET A 32 9.39 4.25 -14.30
C MET A 32 10.15 5.00 -15.41
N MET A 33 11.45 4.74 -15.55
CA MET A 33 12.32 5.30 -16.57
C MET A 33 12.32 4.50 -17.89
N ASP A 34 11.46 3.48 -18.00
CA ASP A 34 11.36 2.62 -19.18
C ASP A 34 12.68 1.94 -19.59
N CYS A 35 13.49 1.56 -18.59
CA CYS A 35 14.73 0.82 -18.80
C CYS A 35 14.41 -0.67 -19.04
N ASP A 36 14.95 -1.24 -20.12
CA ASP A 36 14.81 -2.68 -20.41
C ASP A 36 15.53 -3.56 -19.37
N THR A 37 16.64 -3.08 -18.81
CA THR A 37 17.45 -3.74 -17.78
C THR A 37 17.53 -2.90 -16.51
N THR A 38 17.89 -3.53 -15.38
CA THR A 38 18.00 -2.85 -14.07
C THR A 38 19.39 -3.04 -13.47
N GLY A 39 19.99 -1.96 -12.96
CA GLY A 39 21.36 -1.98 -12.44
C GLY A 39 22.37 -2.49 -13.48
N ILE A 40 23.02 -3.62 -13.16
CA ILE A 40 23.91 -4.37 -14.08
C ILE A 40 23.36 -5.76 -14.39
N GLU A 41 22.04 -5.92 -14.37
CA GLU A 41 21.39 -7.17 -14.75
C GLU A 41 21.37 -7.32 -16.27
N PRO A 42 21.70 -8.51 -16.82
CA PRO A 42 21.34 -8.76 -18.20
C PRO A 42 19.82 -8.74 -18.27
N ASP A 43 19.30 -8.55 -19.47
CA ASP A 43 17.87 -8.56 -19.63
C ASP A 43 17.25 -9.89 -19.17
N ILE A 44 16.07 -9.84 -18.56
CA ILE A 44 15.39 -11.04 -18.03
C ILE A 44 15.04 -11.99 -19.18
N ALA A 45 14.44 -11.46 -20.24
CA ALA A 45 14.10 -12.15 -21.48
C ALA A 45 13.69 -11.13 -22.54
N LEU A 46 13.85 -11.46 -23.82
CA LEU A 46 13.40 -10.61 -24.93
C LEU A 46 11.89 -10.37 -24.94
N VAL A 47 11.12 -11.33 -24.41
CA VAL A 47 9.67 -11.22 -24.21
C VAL A 47 9.35 -11.59 -22.77
N LYS A 48 8.66 -10.69 -22.07
CA LYS A 48 8.31 -10.83 -20.66
C LYS A 48 6.83 -10.57 -20.44
N TYR A 49 6.27 -11.16 -19.40
CA TYR A 49 4.91 -10.92 -18.96
C TYR A 49 4.90 -10.32 -17.56
N LYS A 50 4.20 -9.20 -17.39
CA LYS A 50 4.01 -8.54 -16.10
C LYS A 50 2.57 -8.66 -15.65
N LEU A 51 2.37 -9.15 -14.43
CA LEU A 51 1.05 -9.20 -13.81
C LEU A 51 0.68 -7.80 -13.31
N LEU A 52 -0.50 -7.30 -13.69
CA LEU A 52 -1.00 -6.01 -13.24
C LEU A 52 -1.74 -6.15 -11.91
N ALA A 53 -1.66 -5.12 -11.06
CA ALA A 53 -2.28 -5.12 -9.73
C ALA A 53 -3.81 -5.30 -9.78
N GLY A 54 -4.46 -4.85 -10.86
CA GLY A 54 -5.90 -5.02 -11.11
C GLY A 54 -6.29 -6.36 -11.77
N GLY A 55 -5.34 -7.29 -11.93
CA GLY A 55 -5.52 -8.48 -12.76
C GLY A 55 -5.20 -8.22 -14.24
N GLY A 56 -4.95 -9.29 -14.98
CA GLY A 56 -4.47 -9.24 -16.37
C GLY A 56 -2.94 -9.19 -16.49
N MET A 57 -2.45 -9.39 -17.71
CA MET A 57 -1.02 -9.44 -18.03
C MET A 57 -0.67 -8.43 -19.12
N LEU A 58 0.43 -7.71 -18.91
CA LEU A 58 1.07 -6.88 -19.93
C LEU A 58 2.24 -7.66 -20.52
N LYS A 59 2.22 -7.85 -21.85
CA LYS A 59 3.36 -8.36 -22.60
C LYS A 59 4.33 -7.23 -22.86
N LEU A 60 5.59 -7.43 -22.52
CA LEU A 60 6.70 -6.50 -22.72
C LEU A 60 7.69 -7.15 -23.67
N VAL A 61 7.90 -6.53 -24.83
CA VAL A 61 8.93 -6.94 -25.80
C VAL A 61 10.11 -5.98 -25.66
N ASN A 62 11.32 -6.52 -25.62
CA ASN A 62 12.54 -5.74 -25.45
C ASN A 62 12.69 -4.70 -26.56
N ARG A 63 12.84 -3.43 -26.17
CA ARG A 63 12.88 -2.29 -27.11
C ARG A 63 14.26 -2.09 -27.71
N THR A 64 15.31 -2.64 -27.10
CA THR A 64 16.68 -2.61 -27.63
C THR A 64 16.98 -3.62 -28.74
N LEU A 65 16.11 -4.61 -28.96
CA LEU A 65 16.30 -5.64 -29.99
C LEU A 65 16.52 -5.04 -31.40
N PRO A 66 15.68 -4.11 -31.91
CA PRO A 66 15.92 -3.46 -33.20
C PRO A 66 17.24 -2.68 -33.25
N MET A 67 17.59 -1.97 -32.18
CA MET A 67 18.83 -1.18 -32.11
C MET A 67 20.08 -2.07 -32.15
N ALA A 68 20.03 -3.23 -31.50
CA ALA A 68 21.12 -4.21 -31.52
C ALA A 68 21.28 -4.84 -32.91
N LEU A 69 20.16 -5.17 -33.58
CA LEU A 69 20.18 -5.72 -34.94
C LEU A 69 20.70 -4.71 -35.96
N GLU A 70 20.30 -3.44 -35.88
CA GLU A 70 20.84 -2.38 -36.74
C GLU A 70 22.36 -2.27 -36.60
N ARG A 71 22.88 -2.33 -35.36
CA ARG A 71 24.33 -2.29 -35.09
C ARG A 71 25.07 -3.52 -35.61
N LEU A 72 24.40 -4.67 -35.70
CA LEU A 72 24.93 -5.90 -36.27
C LEU A 72 24.85 -5.93 -37.82
N GLY A 73 24.26 -4.90 -38.44
CA GLY A 73 24.24 -4.72 -39.89
C GLY A 73 23.02 -5.30 -40.61
N TYR A 74 21.95 -5.64 -39.88
CA TYR A 74 20.69 -6.08 -40.50
C TYR A 74 19.93 -4.89 -41.09
N ASP A 75 19.24 -5.12 -42.20
CA ASP A 75 18.41 -4.09 -42.82
C ASP A 75 17.05 -3.93 -42.13
N ALA A 76 16.31 -2.88 -42.48
CA ALA A 76 15.01 -2.57 -41.86
C ALA A 76 13.96 -3.67 -42.06
N GLN A 77 14.00 -4.42 -43.17
CA GLN A 77 13.05 -5.51 -43.44
C GLN A 77 13.41 -6.73 -42.59
N GLU A 78 14.68 -7.08 -42.51
CA GLU A 78 15.18 -8.16 -41.65
C GLU A 78 14.90 -7.87 -40.17
N ILE A 79 15.18 -6.64 -39.70
CA ILE A 79 14.89 -6.21 -38.33
C ILE A 79 13.41 -6.39 -38.01
N LYS A 80 12.52 -5.96 -38.91
CA LYS A 80 11.09 -6.11 -38.73
C LYS A 80 10.68 -7.58 -38.66
N LEU A 81 11.17 -8.41 -39.58
CA LEU A 81 10.89 -9.85 -39.61
C LEU A 81 11.37 -10.56 -38.33
N ILE A 82 12.55 -10.22 -37.83
CA ILE A 82 13.10 -10.80 -36.61
C ILE A 82 12.30 -10.34 -35.39
N THR A 83 11.94 -9.06 -35.32
CA THR A 83 11.15 -8.51 -34.21
C THR A 83 9.74 -9.12 -34.16
N ASP A 84 9.07 -9.22 -35.31
CA ASP A 84 7.76 -9.87 -35.44
C ASP A 84 7.86 -11.36 -35.05
N TYR A 85 8.92 -12.05 -35.49
CA TYR A 85 9.17 -13.44 -35.10
C TYR A 85 9.33 -13.60 -33.59
N VAL A 86 10.09 -12.72 -32.93
CA VAL A 86 10.28 -12.74 -31.48
C VAL A 86 8.97 -12.49 -30.75
N ASP A 87 8.17 -11.53 -31.21
CA ASP A 87 6.87 -11.26 -30.64
C ASP A 87 5.94 -12.48 -30.76
N GLU A 88 5.86 -13.11 -31.94
CA GLU A 88 4.99 -14.26 -32.17
C GLU A 88 5.46 -15.55 -31.48
N ARG A 89 6.76 -15.86 -31.59
CA ARG A 89 7.34 -17.13 -31.16
C ARG A 89 7.87 -17.09 -29.74
N GLU A 90 7.92 -15.93 -29.09
CA GLU A 90 8.45 -15.76 -27.72
C GLU A 90 9.90 -16.28 -27.58
N THR A 91 10.65 -16.30 -28.69
CA THR A 91 12.05 -16.70 -28.78
C THR A 91 12.64 -16.14 -30.07
N ILE A 92 13.93 -15.84 -30.06
CA ILE A 92 14.68 -15.45 -31.27
C ILE A 92 15.32 -16.66 -31.97
N GLU A 93 15.42 -17.81 -31.26
CA GLU A 93 16.02 -19.02 -31.79
C GLU A 93 15.20 -19.60 -32.96
N GLY A 94 15.88 -19.99 -34.04
CA GLY A 94 15.23 -20.54 -35.23
C GLY A 94 14.65 -19.50 -36.19
N CYS A 95 14.87 -18.20 -35.94
CA CYS A 95 14.54 -17.13 -36.87
C CYS A 95 15.45 -17.20 -38.11
N LYS A 96 14.89 -17.46 -39.31
CA LYS A 96 15.67 -17.66 -40.55
C LYS A 96 16.50 -16.46 -40.99
N PRO A 97 16.00 -15.20 -40.92
CA PRO A 97 16.79 -14.03 -41.28
C PRO A 97 17.99 -13.79 -40.34
N LEU A 98 17.99 -14.37 -39.13
CA LEU A 98 19.06 -14.15 -38.16
C LEU A 98 20.25 -15.09 -38.41
N ASN A 99 21.41 -14.51 -38.73
CA ASN A 99 22.71 -15.18 -38.59
C ASN A 99 22.87 -15.84 -37.20
N GLN A 100 23.16 -17.14 -37.19
CA GLN A 100 23.29 -17.94 -35.97
C GLN A 100 24.45 -17.48 -35.08
N ASP A 101 25.51 -16.91 -35.66
CA ASP A 101 26.66 -16.41 -34.90
C ASP A 101 26.30 -15.18 -34.04
N HIS A 102 25.20 -14.49 -34.37
CA HIS A 102 24.70 -13.35 -33.60
C HIS A 102 23.78 -13.75 -32.44
N LEU A 103 23.31 -15.00 -32.37
CA LEU A 103 22.45 -15.46 -31.27
C LEU A 103 22.97 -15.15 -29.87
N PRO A 104 24.29 -15.33 -29.55
CA PRO A 104 24.81 -15.05 -28.21
C PRO A 104 24.60 -13.60 -27.74
N VAL A 105 24.45 -12.64 -28.67
CA VAL A 105 24.20 -11.22 -28.34
C VAL A 105 22.84 -11.04 -27.65
N PHE A 106 21.88 -11.92 -27.94
CA PHE A 106 20.50 -11.83 -27.47
C PHE A 106 20.19 -12.78 -26.32
N ASP A 107 21.20 -13.48 -25.78
CA ASP A 107 21.03 -14.34 -24.62
C ASP A 107 20.63 -13.49 -23.40
N CYS A 108 19.58 -13.93 -22.70
CA CYS A 108 19.02 -13.25 -21.53
C CYS A 108 19.26 -14.06 -20.24
N ALA A 109 18.98 -13.49 -19.07
CA ALA A 109 19.10 -14.17 -17.77
C ALA A 109 18.26 -15.45 -17.69
N PHE A 110 17.04 -15.42 -18.21
CA PHE A 110 16.16 -16.58 -18.21
C PHE A 110 16.01 -17.18 -19.59
N LYS A 111 15.79 -18.50 -19.58
CA LYS A 111 15.44 -19.25 -20.77
C LYS A 111 14.11 -18.73 -21.34
N PRO A 112 14.06 -18.36 -22.63
CA PRO A 112 12.80 -18.02 -23.28
C PRO A 112 11.93 -19.28 -23.37
N LYS A 113 10.61 -19.09 -23.31
CA LYS A 113 9.64 -20.20 -23.25
C LYS A 113 9.81 -21.22 -24.37
N ASN A 114 10.05 -20.76 -25.60
CA ASN A 114 10.20 -21.61 -26.78
C ASN A 114 11.67 -21.75 -27.24
N GLY A 115 12.64 -21.36 -26.41
CA GLY A 115 14.06 -21.52 -26.71
C GLY A 115 14.80 -22.31 -25.64
N LYS A 116 16.12 -22.35 -25.75
CA LYS A 116 17.04 -23.11 -24.91
C LYS A 116 18.16 -22.26 -24.34
N ARG A 117 18.58 -21.22 -25.07
CA ARG A 117 19.71 -20.40 -24.71
C ARG A 117 19.36 -19.44 -23.58
N HIS A 118 20.31 -19.24 -22.69
CA HIS A 118 20.26 -18.27 -21.61
C HIS A 118 21.68 -18.05 -21.10
N ILE A 119 21.88 -16.93 -20.41
CA ILE A 119 23.14 -16.61 -19.75
C ILE A 119 23.27 -17.53 -18.54
N HIS A 120 24.34 -18.34 -18.51
CA HIS A 120 24.63 -19.23 -17.39
C HIS A 120 24.91 -18.43 -16.12
N TYR A 121 24.47 -18.91 -14.95
CA TYR A 121 24.57 -18.19 -13.67
C TYR A 121 26.01 -17.77 -13.30
N MET A 122 27.02 -18.55 -13.71
CA MET A 122 28.43 -18.18 -13.54
C MET A 122 28.84 -16.90 -14.28
N ALA A 123 28.22 -16.60 -15.43
CA ALA A 123 28.48 -15.35 -16.15
C ALA A 123 27.94 -14.14 -15.36
N HIS A 124 26.85 -14.29 -14.60
CA HIS A 124 26.35 -13.24 -13.73
C HIS A 124 27.37 -12.89 -12.63
N LEU A 125 27.99 -13.90 -12.01
CA LEU A 125 29.04 -13.72 -11.01
C LEU A 125 30.28 -13.04 -11.62
N LYS A 126 30.74 -13.51 -12.78
CA LYS A 126 31.90 -12.93 -13.48
C LYS A 126 31.66 -11.46 -13.86
N MET A 127 30.45 -11.13 -14.32
CA MET A 127 30.09 -9.75 -14.64
C MET A 127 30.07 -8.87 -13.38
N MET A 128 29.49 -9.34 -12.28
CA MET A 128 29.58 -8.63 -11.00
C MET A 128 31.03 -8.44 -10.57
N ALA A 129 31.87 -9.46 -10.74
CA ALA A 129 33.27 -9.44 -10.33
C ALA A 129 34.09 -8.44 -11.15
N ALA A 130 33.80 -8.30 -12.44
CA ALA A 130 34.43 -7.30 -13.29
C ALA A 130 34.10 -5.86 -12.86
N VAL A 131 32.90 -5.63 -12.31
CA VAL A 131 32.44 -4.29 -11.88
C VAL A 131 32.84 -3.99 -10.43
N GLN A 132 32.92 -5.00 -9.57
CA GLN A 132 33.12 -4.86 -8.12
C GLN A 132 34.34 -4.00 -7.71
N PRO A 133 35.50 -4.02 -8.40
CA PRO A 133 36.65 -3.17 -8.07
C PRO A 133 36.41 -1.67 -8.26
N PHE A 134 35.50 -1.29 -9.16
CA PHE A 134 35.22 0.11 -9.49
C PHE A 134 34.18 0.74 -8.55
N ILE A 135 33.63 -0.02 -7.61
CA ILE A 135 32.64 0.47 -6.65
C ILE A 135 33.08 0.28 -5.20
N SER A 136 32.88 1.33 -4.41
CA SER A 136 33.22 1.32 -2.99
C SER A 136 32.27 0.43 -2.17
N GLY A 137 30.99 0.37 -2.55
CA GLY A 137 29.97 -0.49 -1.98
C GLY A 137 29.86 -1.85 -2.65
N ALA A 138 28.75 -2.54 -2.36
CA ALA A 138 28.39 -3.83 -2.96
C ALA A 138 27.46 -3.64 -4.18
N ILE A 139 27.15 -4.76 -4.84
CA ILE A 139 26.22 -4.84 -5.96
C ILE A 139 24.98 -5.61 -5.52
N SER A 140 23.82 -4.96 -5.54
CA SER A 140 22.52 -5.58 -5.26
C SER A 140 21.90 -6.13 -6.54
N LYS A 141 22.62 -7.04 -7.19
CA LYS A 141 22.18 -7.78 -8.37
C LYS A 141 21.87 -9.22 -7.99
N THR A 142 20.80 -9.75 -8.54
CA THR A 142 20.41 -11.15 -8.29
C THR A 142 21.08 -12.09 -9.29
N ILE A 143 21.62 -13.21 -8.80
CA ILE A 143 22.08 -14.33 -9.60
C ILE A 143 20.89 -15.25 -9.85
N ASN A 144 20.39 -15.19 -11.08
CA ASN A 144 19.27 -15.98 -11.55
C ASN A 144 19.75 -17.40 -11.90
N MET A 145 19.18 -18.40 -11.23
CA MET A 145 19.49 -19.81 -11.42
C MET A 145 18.24 -20.58 -11.89
N PRO A 146 18.38 -21.56 -12.79
CA PRO A 146 17.27 -22.42 -13.22
C PRO A 146 16.58 -23.15 -12.07
N LYS A 147 15.33 -23.56 -12.29
CA LYS A 147 14.52 -24.29 -11.30
C LYS A 147 15.17 -25.61 -10.88
N GLU A 148 15.83 -26.28 -11.82
CA GLU A 148 16.55 -27.53 -11.67
C GLU A 148 17.86 -27.40 -10.88
N SER A 149 18.29 -26.18 -10.53
CA SER A 149 19.56 -26.00 -9.84
C SER A 149 19.61 -26.68 -8.48
N THR A 150 20.70 -27.42 -8.26
CA THR A 150 20.90 -28.23 -7.05
C THR A 150 21.47 -27.41 -5.89
N ALA A 151 21.46 -27.97 -4.68
CA ALA A 151 22.06 -27.33 -3.52
C ALA A 151 23.57 -27.15 -3.69
N GLU A 152 24.23 -28.11 -4.32
CA GLU A 152 25.67 -28.10 -4.60
C GLU A 152 26.04 -27.01 -5.61
N GLU A 153 25.22 -26.78 -6.63
CA GLU A 153 25.41 -25.68 -7.57
C GLU A 153 25.23 -24.30 -6.91
N ILE A 154 24.23 -24.18 -6.01
CA ILE A 154 24.03 -22.96 -5.22
C ILE A 154 25.21 -22.71 -4.29
N GLN A 155 25.70 -23.75 -3.60
CA GLN A 155 26.90 -23.67 -2.78
C GLN A 155 28.10 -23.23 -3.63
N THR A 156 28.28 -23.84 -4.81
CA THR A 156 29.34 -23.49 -5.75
C THR A 156 29.25 -22.03 -6.17
N ALA A 157 28.07 -21.52 -6.47
CA ALA A 157 27.86 -20.11 -6.80
C ALA A 157 28.31 -19.16 -5.68
N TYR A 158 28.00 -19.47 -4.42
CA TYR A 158 28.51 -18.67 -3.29
C TYR A 158 30.03 -18.76 -3.14
N MET A 159 30.60 -19.97 -3.25
CA MET A 159 32.05 -20.18 -3.13
C MET A 159 32.82 -19.46 -4.25
N GLU A 160 32.35 -19.53 -5.49
CA GLU A 160 32.95 -18.83 -6.62
C GLU A 160 32.77 -17.32 -6.50
N GLY A 161 31.61 -16.84 -6.05
CA GLY A 161 31.42 -15.42 -5.77
C GLY A 161 32.40 -14.88 -4.73
N TRP A 162 32.67 -15.65 -3.67
CA TRP A 162 33.68 -15.33 -2.67
C TRP A 162 35.10 -15.30 -3.27
N LYS A 163 35.48 -16.33 -4.04
CA LYS A 163 36.81 -16.39 -4.71
C LYS A 163 37.02 -15.23 -5.68
N LEU A 164 35.96 -14.76 -6.33
CA LEU A 164 35.97 -13.61 -7.24
C LEU A 164 36.02 -12.26 -6.52
N GLY A 165 35.98 -12.23 -5.18
CA GLY A 165 36.05 -10.99 -4.39
C GLY A 165 34.74 -10.21 -4.34
N LEU A 166 33.59 -10.85 -4.61
CA LEU A 166 32.30 -10.20 -4.49
C LEU A 166 31.97 -9.90 -3.03
N LYS A 167 31.55 -8.66 -2.75
CA LYS A 167 31.19 -8.23 -1.39
C LYS A 167 29.81 -8.76 -0.95
N ALA A 168 28.93 -9.01 -1.92
CA ALA A 168 27.60 -9.56 -1.68
C ALA A 168 27.15 -10.40 -2.88
N VAL A 169 26.46 -11.50 -2.59
CA VAL A 169 25.84 -12.38 -3.59
C VAL A 169 24.43 -12.71 -3.13
N ALA A 170 23.45 -12.41 -3.97
CA ALA A 170 22.06 -12.81 -3.76
C ALA A 170 21.68 -13.81 -4.86
N ILE A 171 21.16 -14.97 -4.48
CA ILE A 171 20.73 -16.01 -5.44
C ILE A 171 19.21 -16.06 -5.47
N TYR A 172 18.67 -16.15 -6.68
CA TYR A 172 17.29 -16.51 -6.92
C TYR A 172 17.23 -17.74 -7.80
N ARG A 173 16.75 -18.85 -7.23
CA ARG A 173 16.41 -20.05 -8.00
C ARG A 173 14.98 -19.92 -8.52
N ASP A 174 14.77 -20.13 -9.80
CA ASP A 174 13.44 -20.05 -10.38
C ASP A 174 12.46 -21.02 -9.70
N GLY A 175 11.21 -20.57 -9.54
CA GLY A 175 10.17 -21.27 -8.78
C GLY A 175 10.33 -21.29 -7.26
N SER A 176 11.35 -20.65 -6.68
CA SER A 176 11.52 -20.56 -5.22
C SER A 176 10.53 -19.60 -4.54
N LYS A 177 9.89 -18.69 -5.29
CA LYS A 177 8.80 -17.82 -4.83
C LYS A 177 7.50 -18.12 -5.57
N ARG A 178 6.37 -18.09 -4.85
CA ARG A 178 5.03 -18.41 -5.40
C ARG A 178 4.50 -17.37 -6.39
N LEU A 179 4.88 -16.11 -6.24
CA LEU A 179 4.45 -15.00 -7.08
C LEU A 179 5.69 -14.27 -7.60
N GLN A 180 5.81 -14.21 -8.92
CA GLN A 180 6.86 -13.46 -9.61
C GLN A 180 6.22 -12.25 -10.30
N PRO A 181 6.70 -11.01 -10.07
CA PRO A 181 6.15 -9.84 -10.75
C PRO A 181 6.35 -9.87 -12.26
N VAL A 182 7.40 -10.55 -12.74
CA VAL A 182 7.78 -10.67 -14.14
C VAL A 182 8.19 -12.12 -14.41
N SER A 183 7.64 -12.73 -15.47
CA SER A 183 7.95 -14.10 -15.89
C SER A 183 8.16 -14.19 -17.40
N THR A 184 8.91 -15.21 -17.85
CA THR A 184 9.04 -15.56 -19.28
C THR A 184 7.84 -16.37 -19.78
N GLU A 185 7.09 -16.96 -18.86
CA GLU A 185 5.82 -17.60 -19.17
C GLU A 185 4.69 -16.59 -19.06
N LYS A 186 3.84 -16.57 -20.09
CA LYS A 186 2.46 -16.13 -19.89
C LYS A 186 1.89 -17.05 -18.83
N HIS A 187 1.58 -16.52 -17.64
CA HIS A 187 0.79 -17.28 -16.67
C HIS A 187 -0.44 -17.76 -17.44
N LYS A 188 -0.51 -19.06 -17.74
CA LYS A 188 -1.79 -19.62 -18.15
C LYS A 188 -2.72 -19.28 -17.00
N ASP A 189 -3.85 -18.65 -17.30
CA ASP A 189 -5.04 -18.89 -16.51
C ASP A 189 -5.18 -20.41 -16.49
N GLY A 190 -4.61 -21.01 -15.45
CA GLY A 190 -4.40 -22.43 -15.35
C GLY A 190 -5.74 -23.03 -15.05
N SER A 191 -6.52 -23.22 -16.10
CA SER A 191 -7.62 -24.16 -16.21
C SER A 191 -7.09 -25.60 -16.08
N ALA A 192 -6.30 -25.90 -15.04
CA ALA A 192 -6.28 -27.23 -14.50
C ALA A 192 -7.70 -27.43 -13.92
N LYS A 193 -8.40 -28.46 -14.39
CA LYS A 193 -9.75 -28.84 -13.98
C LYS A 193 -9.83 -29.06 -12.46
N ALA A 194 -9.89 -27.99 -11.68
CA ALA A 194 -10.65 -27.96 -10.44
C ALA A 194 -12.10 -27.71 -10.84
N LYS A 195 -13.02 -28.43 -10.20
CA LYS A 195 -14.46 -28.37 -10.43
C LYS A 195 -14.92 -26.91 -10.57
N ALA A 196 -15.85 -26.67 -11.49
CA ALA A 196 -16.46 -25.38 -11.76
C ALA A 196 -16.63 -24.54 -10.48
N GLU A 197 -15.79 -23.51 -10.34
CA GLU A 197 -16.04 -22.41 -9.43
C GLU A 197 -16.37 -21.16 -10.25
N THR A 198 -17.52 -20.63 -9.88
CA THR A 198 -18.22 -19.40 -10.27
C THR A 198 -17.27 -18.23 -10.58
N PRO A 199 -17.59 -17.35 -11.54
CA PRO A 199 -16.78 -16.16 -11.87
C PRO A 199 -16.31 -15.43 -10.60
N ALA A 200 -15.02 -15.09 -10.55
CA ALA A 200 -14.35 -14.43 -9.44
C ALA A 200 -15.27 -13.38 -8.80
N ALA A 201 -15.80 -13.72 -7.63
CA ALA A 201 -16.69 -12.85 -6.90
C ALA A 201 -15.92 -11.56 -6.60
N ARG A 202 -16.43 -10.43 -7.10
CA ARG A 202 -16.06 -9.11 -6.57
C ARG A 202 -16.09 -9.23 -5.03
N PRO A 203 -15.12 -8.66 -4.30
CA PRO A 203 -15.11 -8.78 -2.84
C PRO A 203 -16.46 -8.30 -2.31
N PHE A 204 -17.27 -9.25 -1.85
CA PHE A 204 -18.65 -8.99 -1.46
C PHE A 204 -18.59 -8.47 -0.02
N ARG A 205 -18.82 -7.17 0.12
CA ARG A 205 -18.96 -6.56 1.44
C ARG A 205 -20.32 -6.92 2.02
N ARG A 206 -20.35 -7.81 3.01
CA ARG A 206 -21.56 -8.10 3.79
C ARG A 206 -21.81 -6.93 4.73
N ARG A 207 -22.69 -5.99 4.34
CA ARG A 207 -23.10 -4.89 5.22
C ARG A 207 -24.05 -5.41 6.29
N LEU A 208 -24.02 -4.79 7.46
CA LEU A 208 -24.98 -5.07 8.52
C LEU A 208 -26.26 -4.26 8.28
N PRO A 209 -27.44 -4.77 8.70
CA PRO A 209 -28.69 -4.02 8.62
C PRO A 209 -28.65 -2.78 9.53
N ASP A 210 -29.42 -1.74 9.18
CA ASP A 210 -29.47 -0.47 9.92
C ASP A 210 -29.85 -0.67 11.39
N THR A 211 -30.74 -1.62 11.67
CA THR A 211 -31.11 -2.06 13.02
C THR A 211 -30.46 -3.40 13.31
N ARG A 212 -29.64 -3.47 14.37
CA ARG A 212 -28.86 -4.67 14.72
C ARG A 212 -28.61 -4.79 16.21
N ASN A 213 -28.33 -6.01 16.65
CA ASN A 213 -27.84 -6.26 18.01
C ASN A 213 -26.40 -5.78 18.14
N SER A 214 -26.07 -5.18 19.28
CA SER A 214 -24.69 -4.79 19.60
C SER A 214 -24.33 -5.11 21.04
N VAL A 215 -23.06 -5.36 21.28
CA VAL A 215 -22.49 -5.56 22.62
C VAL A 215 -21.58 -4.38 22.92
N THR A 216 -21.85 -3.69 24.03
CA THR A 216 -21.02 -2.58 24.49
C THR A 216 -20.22 -2.98 25.73
N HIS A 217 -18.92 -2.71 25.73
CA HIS A 217 -18.01 -3.00 26.84
C HIS A 217 -17.19 -1.78 27.22
N LYS A 218 -17.27 -1.39 28.49
CA LYS A 218 -16.40 -0.33 29.04
C LYS A 218 -15.04 -0.91 29.38
N PHE A 219 -13.97 -0.25 28.95
CA PHE A 219 -12.60 -0.61 29.32
C PHE A 219 -11.82 0.56 29.91
N SER A 220 -10.77 0.23 30.64
CA SER A 220 -9.78 1.17 31.15
C SER A 220 -8.40 0.53 31.08
N VAL A 221 -7.45 1.18 30.39
CA VAL A 221 -6.05 0.74 30.28
C VAL A 221 -5.17 1.91 30.70
N ALA A 222 -4.38 1.73 31.76
CA ALA A 222 -3.48 2.77 32.27
C ALA A 222 -4.17 4.14 32.53
N GLY A 223 -5.42 4.12 32.99
CA GLY A 223 -6.21 5.33 33.26
C GLY A 223 -6.89 5.95 32.03
N HIS A 224 -6.71 5.38 30.83
CA HIS A 224 -7.46 5.75 29.64
C HIS A 224 -8.74 4.93 29.56
N GLU A 225 -9.89 5.58 29.75
CA GLU A 225 -11.21 4.95 29.65
C GLU A 225 -11.78 5.06 28.24
N GLY A 226 -12.50 4.02 27.83
CA GLY A 226 -13.23 3.98 26.57
C GLY A 226 -14.33 2.93 26.55
N TYR A 227 -15.08 2.92 25.46
CA TYR A 227 -16.17 2.00 25.19
C TYR A 227 -15.91 1.29 23.86
N LEU A 228 -16.09 -0.03 23.86
CA LEU A 228 -16.11 -0.86 22.65
C LEU A 228 -17.56 -1.19 22.35
N THR A 229 -18.03 -0.82 21.17
CA THR A 229 -19.37 -1.17 20.71
C THR A 229 -19.22 -2.08 19.50
N VAL A 230 -19.61 -3.35 19.65
CA VAL A 230 -19.49 -4.37 18.60
C VAL A 230 -20.85 -4.65 18.01
N GLY A 231 -21.04 -4.34 16.73
CA GLY A 231 -22.24 -4.69 15.98
C GLY A 231 -22.19 -6.15 15.54
N LEU A 232 -23.29 -6.89 15.74
CA LEU A 232 -23.38 -8.31 15.44
C LEU A 232 -24.23 -8.56 14.19
N TYR A 233 -23.84 -9.58 13.43
CA TYR A 233 -24.71 -10.20 12.44
C TYR A 233 -25.80 -11.03 13.14
N GLU A 234 -26.82 -11.46 12.37
CA GLU A 234 -27.90 -12.33 12.86
C GLU A 234 -27.41 -13.66 13.44
N ASP A 235 -26.26 -14.14 12.96
CA ASP A 235 -25.58 -15.35 13.44
C ASP A 235 -24.77 -15.14 14.74
N GLY A 236 -24.77 -13.92 15.29
CA GLY A 236 -24.04 -13.54 16.50
C GLY A 236 -22.55 -13.26 16.29
N GLN A 237 -22.03 -13.34 15.05
CA GLN A 237 -20.65 -12.98 14.75
C GLN A 237 -20.45 -11.46 14.73
N PRO A 238 -19.27 -10.96 15.14
CA PRO A 238 -18.97 -9.54 15.06
C PRO A 238 -18.79 -9.08 13.61
N GLY A 239 -19.49 -8.01 13.24
CA GLY A 239 -19.41 -7.40 11.91
C GLY A 239 -18.92 -5.95 11.91
N GLU A 240 -19.03 -5.26 13.05
CA GLU A 240 -18.55 -3.88 13.22
C GLU A 240 -17.93 -3.68 14.59
N LEU A 241 -16.95 -2.78 14.66
CA LEU A 241 -16.30 -2.36 15.88
C LEU A 241 -16.21 -0.83 15.90
N PHE A 242 -16.84 -0.22 16.89
CA PHE A 242 -16.67 1.19 17.22
C PHE A 242 -15.92 1.31 18.53
N ILE A 243 -14.98 2.26 18.60
CA ILE A 243 -14.15 2.49 19.77
C ILE A 243 -14.29 3.96 20.14
N THR A 244 -14.97 4.23 21.25
CA THR A 244 -15.17 5.61 21.73
C THR A 244 -14.27 5.84 22.94
N MET A 245 -13.33 6.78 22.81
CA MET A 245 -12.47 7.19 23.92
C MET A 245 -13.14 8.28 24.75
N ALA A 246 -13.00 8.25 26.08
CA ALA A 246 -13.65 9.22 26.97
C ALA A 246 -13.17 10.67 26.82
N LYS A 247 -11.99 10.90 26.21
CA LYS A 247 -11.48 12.23 25.87
C LYS A 247 -11.64 12.48 24.37
N GLU A 248 -12.75 13.12 24.01
CA GLU A 248 -13.08 13.52 22.64
C GLU A 248 -12.03 14.49 22.07
N GLY A 249 -11.77 14.40 20.77
CA GLY A 249 -10.83 15.29 20.06
C GLY A 249 -9.34 15.02 20.30
N SER A 250 -8.98 13.93 20.98
CA SER A 250 -7.57 13.54 21.18
C SER A 250 -7.01 12.76 19.98
N THR A 251 -5.70 12.83 19.76
CA THR A 251 -4.99 12.02 18.75
C THR A 251 -5.26 10.52 18.91
N VAL A 252 -5.41 10.05 20.16
CA VAL A 252 -5.76 8.66 20.47
C VAL A 252 -7.20 8.36 20.04
N GLY A 253 -8.15 9.26 20.27
CA GLY A 253 -9.53 9.12 19.79
C GLY A 253 -9.60 8.96 18.27
N GLY A 254 -8.98 9.89 17.53
CA GLY A 254 -8.95 9.81 16.07
C GLY A 254 -8.28 8.54 15.53
N LEU A 255 -7.19 8.08 16.16
CA LEU A 255 -6.56 6.81 15.80
C LEU A 255 -7.47 5.60 16.07
N MET A 256 -8.21 5.61 17.19
CA MET A 256 -9.15 4.55 17.52
C MET A 256 -10.35 4.50 16.56
N ASP A 257 -10.84 5.65 16.08
CA ASP A 257 -11.90 5.70 15.07
C ASP A 257 -11.45 5.07 13.74
N VAL A 258 -10.21 5.35 13.31
CA VAL A 258 -9.63 4.73 12.11
C VAL A 258 -9.49 3.22 12.29
N ILE A 259 -8.97 2.77 13.44
CA ILE A 259 -8.82 1.33 13.72
C ILE A 259 -10.18 0.62 13.77
N GLY A 260 -11.19 1.21 14.41
CA GLY A 260 -12.56 0.68 14.43
C GLY A 260 -13.13 0.56 13.02
N THR A 261 -12.92 1.58 12.18
CA THR A 261 -13.35 1.58 10.78
C THR A 261 -12.64 0.49 9.97
N CYS A 262 -11.32 0.40 10.05
CA CYS A 262 -10.54 -0.63 9.35
C CYS A 262 -10.94 -2.04 9.78
N THR A 263 -11.15 -2.25 11.09
CA THR A 263 -11.57 -3.55 11.64
C THR A 263 -12.98 -3.91 11.17
N SER A 264 -13.90 -2.95 11.16
CA SER A 264 -15.25 -3.12 10.63
C SER A 264 -15.24 -3.49 9.15
N MET A 265 -14.42 -2.81 8.33
CA MET A 265 -14.26 -3.16 6.92
C MET A 265 -13.72 -4.58 6.77
N ALA A 266 -12.66 -4.95 7.50
CA ALA A 266 -12.08 -6.29 7.43
C ALA A 266 -13.12 -7.38 7.74
N LEU A 267 -13.90 -7.22 8.81
CA LEU A 267 -14.97 -8.16 9.18
C LEU A 267 -16.07 -8.24 8.11
N GLN A 268 -16.46 -7.11 7.52
CA GLN A 268 -17.48 -7.07 6.45
C GLN A 268 -17.02 -7.69 5.13
N TYR A 269 -15.71 -7.73 4.87
CA TYR A 269 -15.12 -8.44 3.74
C TYR A 269 -14.79 -9.92 4.06
N GLY A 270 -15.21 -10.43 5.22
CA GLY A 270 -15.09 -11.83 5.58
C GLY A 270 -13.73 -12.24 6.16
N VAL A 271 -12.93 -11.29 6.65
CA VAL A 271 -11.70 -11.62 7.39
C VAL A 271 -12.08 -12.32 8.71
N PRO A 272 -11.60 -13.55 8.97
CA PRO A 272 -11.93 -14.25 10.20
C PRO A 272 -11.43 -13.50 11.44
N LEU A 273 -12.26 -13.36 12.46
CA LEU A 273 -11.91 -12.64 13.70
C LEU A 273 -10.63 -13.18 14.34
N ILE A 274 -10.44 -14.51 14.37
CA ILE A 274 -9.22 -15.13 14.91
C ILE A 274 -7.95 -14.62 14.23
N THR A 275 -8.01 -14.32 12.93
CA THR A 275 -6.86 -13.77 12.19
C THR A 275 -6.50 -12.38 12.69
N LEU A 276 -7.51 -11.52 12.91
CA LEU A 276 -7.30 -10.18 13.44
C LEU A 276 -6.76 -10.25 14.88
N VAL A 277 -7.35 -11.11 15.70
CA VAL A 277 -6.91 -11.32 17.08
C VAL A 277 -5.45 -11.79 17.13
N ASP A 278 -5.06 -12.78 16.33
CA ASP A 278 -3.69 -13.29 16.31
C ASP A 278 -2.67 -12.27 15.79
N LYS A 279 -3.07 -11.34 14.94
CA LYS A 279 -2.19 -10.28 14.43
C LYS A 279 -2.02 -9.11 15.39
N PHE A 280 -3.09 -8.68 16.03
CA PHE A 280 -3.07 -7.48 16.86
C PHE A 280 -2.86 -7.75 18.35
N ARG A 281 -3.08 -8.99 18.80
CA ARG A 281 -2.62 -9.40 20.14
C ARG A 281 -1.12 -9.22 20.25
N HIS A 282 -0.70 -8.75 21.41
CA HIS A 282 0.67 -8.44 21.78
C HIS A 282 1.31 -7.27 21.04
N ALA A 283 0.55 -6.45 20.32
CA ALA A 283 1.03 -5.16 19.84
C ALA A 283 1.45 -4.29 21.03
N ARG A 284 2.70 -3.80 21.02
CA ARG A 284 3.33 -3.08 22.16
C ARG A 284 3.52 -1.61 21.82
N PHE A 285 2.79 -0.75 22.50
CA PHE A 285 2.98 0.71 22.48
C PHE A 285 2.10 1.37 23.55
N GLU A 286 2.46 2.57 23.96
CA GLU A 286 1.69 3.35 24.92
C GLU A 286 0.36 3.86 24.31
N PRO A 287 -0.76 3.88 25.07
CA PRO A 287 -0.87 3.55 26.50
C PRO A 287 -0.88 2.04 26.79
N ALA A 288 0.02 1.61 27.67
CA ALA A 288 0.12 0.23 28.16
C ALA A 288 0.03 0.18 29.68
N GLY A 289 -0.55 -0.88 30.25
CA GLY A 289 -0.60 -1.02 31.70
C GLY A 289 -1.71 -1.90 32.23
N MET A 290 -1.95 -1.77 33.53
CA MET A 290 -3.01 -2.49 34.23
C MET A 290 -4.39 -2.09 33.73
N THR A 291 -5.29 -3.06 33.70
CA THR A 291 -6.67 -2.86 33.23
C THR A 291 -7.67 -3.17 34.34
N ALA A 292 -8.89 -2.66 34.18
CA ALA A 292 -10.01 -2.99 35.09
C ALA A 292 -10.60 -4.39 34.85
N ASN A 293 -10.21 -5.08 33.78
CA ASN A 293 -10.75 -6.38 33.41
C ASN A 293 -9.96 -7.51 34.09
N ARG A 294 -10.66 -8.37 34.85
CA ARG A 294 -10.05 -9.50 35.57
C ARG A 294 -9.51 -10.58 34.62
N GLU A 295 -10.07 -10.71 33.43
CA GLU A 295 -9.62 -11.67 32.40
C GLU A 295 -8.36 -11.19 31.68
N ILE A 296 -8.13 -9.88 31.63
CA ILE A 296 -6.99 -9.24 30.95
C ILE A 296 -6.32 -8.26 31.94
N PRO A 297 -5.62 -8.73 32.99
CA PRO A 297 -5.14 -7.85 34.06
C PRO A 297 -4.12 -6.80 33.60
N PHE A 298 -3.39 -7.09 32.53
CA PHE A 298 -2.36 -6.23 31.97
C PHE A 298 -2.44 -6.24 30.44
N ALA A 299 -2.44 -5.06 29.83
CA ALA A 299 -2.43 -4.89 28.38
C ALA A 299 -1.16 -4.20 27.92
N LYS A 300 -0.58 -4.68 26.81
CA LYS A 300 0.64 -4.15 26.20
C LYS A 300 0.40 -2.93 25.31
N SER A 301 -0.86 -2.64 25.02
CA SER A 301 -1.40 -1.44 24.39
C SER A 301 -2.93 -1.47 24.50
N ILE A 302 -3.60 -0.36 24.18
CA ILE A 302 -5.06 -0.34 24.00
C ILE A 302 -5.49 -1.34 22.91
N ILE A 303 -4.74 -1.46 21.82
CA ILE A 303 -5.07 -2.38 20.72
C ILE A 303 -4.93 -3.85 21.16
N ASP A 304 -3.87 -4.19 21.89
CA ASP A 304 -3.72 -5.52 22.49
C ASP A 304 -4.91 -5.88 23.38
N TYR A 305 -5.35 -4.94 24.22
CA TYR A 305 -6.53 -5.14 25.07
C TYR A 305 -7.80 -5.43 24.25
N ILE A 306 -8.07 -4.62 23.23
CA ILE A 306 -9.29 -4.72 22.41
C ILE A 306 -9.36 -6.09 21.74
N PHE A 307 -8.28 -6.54 21.09
CA PHE A 307 -8.28 -7.81 20.38
C PHE A 307 -8.22 -9.01 21.34
N CYS A 308 -7.57 -8.91 22.50
CA CYS A 308 -7.69 -9.94 23.54
C CYS A 308 -9.13 -10.07 24.06
N TRP A 309 -9.83 -8.94 24.27
CA TRP A 309 -11.22 -8.93 24.72
C TRP A 309 -12.17 -9.50 23.65
N LEU A 310 -12.00 -9.10 22.38
CA LEU A 310 -12.76 -9.68 21.26
C LEU A 310 -12.54 -11.19 21.15
N GLY A 311 -11.30 -11.65 21.33
CA GLY A 311 -10.97 -13.07 21.38
C GLY A 311 -11.72 -13.79 22.51
N CYS A 312 -11.62 -13.29 23.74
CA CYS A 312 -12.29 -13.89 24.90
C CYS A 312 -13.82 -13.93 24.74
N ARG A 313 -14.40 -12.92 24.09
CA ARG A 313 -15.86 -12.78 23.98
C ARG A 313 -16.48 -13.59 22.83
N PHE A 314 -15.81 -13.65 21.68
CA PHE A 314 -16.44 -14.14 20.44
C PHE A 314 -15.77 -15.39 19.86
N ILE A 315 -14.63 -15.83 20.40
CA ILE A 315 -13.93 -17.04 19.93
C ILE A 315 -14.09 -18.14 20.97
N PRO A 316 -14.81 -19.24 20.66
CA PRO A 316 -14.95 -20.37 21.56
C PRO A 316 -13.59 -20.96 21.95
N GLY A 317 -13.36 -21.23 23.24
CA GLY A 317 -12.11 -21.81 23.72
C GLY A 317 -10.94 -20.82 23.83
N TYR A 318 -11.12 -19.55 23.46
CA TYR A 318 -10.02 -18.57 23.48
C TYR A 318 -9.71 -18.10 24.90
N ALA A 319 -10.73 -17.80 25.70
CA ALA A 319 -10.54 -17.33 27.07
C ALA A 319 -9.82 -18.39 27.93
N GLU A 320 -10.20 -19.66 27.81
CA GLU A 320 -9.61 -20.78 28.55
C GLU A 320 -8.12 -20.98 28.24
N ASN A 321 -7.71 -20.72 27.00
CA ASN A 321 -6.33 -20.91 26.54
C ASN A 321 -5.42 -19.70 26.80
N ASN A 322 -5.98 -18.51 27.02
CA ASN A 322 -5.22 -17.25 26.98
C ASN A 322 -5.40 -16.37 28.23
N THR A 323 -6.29 -16.73 29.17
CA THR A 323 -6.46 -16.01 30.43
C THR A 323 -5.67 -16.68 31.56
N PRO A 324 -5.29 -15.95 32.62
CA PRO A 324 -4.56 -16.52 33.75
C PRO A 324 -5.37 -17.62 34.43
N ASN A 325 -4.86 -18.86 34.39
CA ASN A 325 -5.51 -20.04 34.92
C ASN A 325 -5.73 -19.90 36.44
N ARG A 326 -6.98 -19.75 36.88
CA ARG A 326 -7.37 -19.81 38.29
C ARG A 326 -8.15 -21.10 38.49
N GLY A 327 -7.66 -21.94 39.40
CA GLY A 327 -8.26 -23.24 39.74
C GLY A 327 -9.78 -23.16 39.96
N GLY A 328 -10.48 -24.22 39.52
CA GLY A 328 -11.88 -24.16 39.10
C GLY A 328 -12.97 -23.97 40.15
N THR A 329 -14.14 -23.58 39.63
CA THR A 329 -15.55 -23.74 40.06
C THR A 329 -16.35 -22.72 39.22
N ALA A 330 -17.47 -22.96 38.54
CA ALA A 330 -18.48 -24.01 38.39
C ALA A 330 -19.03 -23.92 36.93
N PRO A 331 -19.82 -24.87 36.39
CA PRO A 331 -20.23 -24.82 34.99
C PRO A 331 -21.18 -23.62 34.74
N ALA A 332 -21.05 -23.02 33.55
CA ALA A 332 -21.91 -21.95 33.08
C ALA A 332 -23.40 -22.34 33.20
N PRO A 333 -24.30 -21.43 33.62
CA PRO A 333 -25.72 -21.74 33.63
C PRO A 333 -26.16 -21.96 32.17
N LYS A 334 -26.78 -23.11 31.90
CA LYS A 334 -27.50 -23.35 30.65
C LYS A 334 -28.55 -22.25 30.51
N ALA A 335 -28.58 -21.60 29.35
CA ALA A 335 -29.57 -20.60 29.00
C ALA A 335 -30.91 -21.29 28.71
N ASP A 336 -31.65 -21.62 29.76
CA ASP A 336 -33.10 -21.81 29.70
C ASP A 336 -33.73 -20.70 30.54
N ASN A 337 -34.10 -19.60 29.88
CA ASN A 337 -35.05 -18.62 30.40
C ASN A 337 -35.74 -17.95 29.21
N THR A 338 -36.70 -18.65 28.62
CA THR A 338 -37.81 -18.01 27.91
C THR A 338 -38.68 -17.31 28.93
N THR A 339 -38.25 -16.12 29.37
CA THR A 339 -39.14 -15.20 30.06
C THR A 339 -40.12 -14.68 29.02
N THR A 340 -41.35 -15.21 29.02
CA THR A 340 -42.39 -14.74 28.09
C THR A 340 -42.71 -13.28 28.38
N ALA A 341 -43.12 -12.55 27.35
CA ALA A 341 -43.44 -11.11 27.42
C ALA A 341 -44.46 -10.75 28.53
N ARG A 342 -45.22 -11.74 29.04
CA ARG A 342 -46.17 -11.57 30.14
C ARG A 342 -45.49 -11.29 31.49
N ASP A 343 -44.36 -11.94 31.78
CA ASP A 343 -43.61 -11.76 33.04
C ASP A 343 -42.86 -10.43 33.08
N LEU A 344 -42.50 -9.89 31.91
CA LEU A 344 -41.86 -8.58 31.79
C LEU A 344 -42.86 -7.43 32.02
N VAL A 345 -44.13 -7.63 31.65
CA VAL A 345 -45.23 -6.66 31.81
C VAL A 345 -45.71 -6.58 33.26
N GLU A 346 -45.73 -7.70 34.01
CA GLU A 346 -46.04 -7.66 35.45
C GLU A 346 -44.93 -6.97 36.24
N LYS A 347 -43.66 -7.27 35.96
CA LYS A 347 -42.52 -6.65 36.63
C LYS A 347 -42.40 -5.14 36.38
N THR A 348 -42.85 -4.65 35.20
CA THR A 348 -42.87 -3.21 34.90
C THR A 348 -44.03 -2.49 35.60
N LYS A 349 -45.16 -3.15 35.85
CA LYS A 349 -46.27 -2.57 36.63
C LYS A 349 -45.92 -2.43 38.11
N ASP A 350 -45.23 -3.41 38.69
CA ASP A 350 -44.74 -3.34 40.08
C ASP A 350 -43.68 -2.26 40.27
N LEU A 351 -42.81 -2.06 39.28
CA LEU A 351 -41.80 -1.00 39.32
C LEU A 351 -42.44 0.39 39.17
N ALA A 352 -43.45 0.53 38.30
CA ALA A 352 -44.20 1.78 38.14
C ALA A 352 -44.98 2.15 39.42
N LYS A 353 -45.52 1.16 40.13
CA LYS A 353 -46.22 1.35 41.42
C LYS A 353 -45.27 1.83 42.52
N LYS A 354 -44.09 1.23 42.61
CA LYS A 354 -43.03 1.66 43.55
C LYS A 354 -42.49 3.07 43.27
N ILE A 355 -42.42 3.47 42.00
CA ILE A 355 -42.01 4.83 41.60
C ILE A 355 -43.11 5.86 41.90
N ALA A 356 -44.38 5.49 41.79
CA ALA A 356 -45.51 6.35 42.15
C ALA A 356 -45.62 6.55 43.67
N GLU A 357 -45.38 5.50 44.46
CA GLU A 357 -45.31 5.56 45.93
C GLU A 357 -44.15 6.45 46.40
N ALA A 358 -42.97 6.35 45.77
CA ALA A 358 -41.81 7.20 46.08
C ALA A 358 -41.98 8.69 45.69
N ARG A 359 -42.91 9.00 44.77
CA ARG A 359 -43.21 10.38 44.36
C ARG A 359 -44.28 11.06 45.21
N ALA A 360 -45.01 10.32 46.05
CA ALA A 360 -46.01 10.87 46.95
C ALA A 360 -45.40 11.51 48.23
N GLU A 361 -44.12 11.26 48.52
CA GLU A 361 -43.47 11.67 49.78
C GLU A 361 -42.65 12.97 49.70
N THR A 362 -42.74 13.77 48.63
CA THR A 362 -42.01 15.05 48.55
C THR A 362 -42.91 16.23 48.15
N GLN A 363 -43.22 17.10 49.11
CA GLN A 363 -43.83 18.42 48.90
C GLN A 363 -42.77 19.53 48.76
N PRO A 364 -43.07 20.67 48.09
CA PRO A 364 -42.08 21.60 47.54
C PRO A 364 -41.79 22.82 48.45
N ARG A 365 -40.60 23.42 48.31
CA ARG A 365 -40.24 24.75 48.86
C ARG A 365 -39.93 25.76 47.74
N GLU A 366 -40.32 27.01 48.01
CA GLU A 366 -40.51 28.16 47.11
C GLU A 366 -39.24 28.90 46.65
N LYS A 367 -39.42 29.76 45.62
CA LYS A 367 -38.47 30.72 45.00
C LYS A 367 -38.27 31.99 45.85
N PRO A 368 -37.22 32.80 45.53
CA PRO A 368 -37.47 34.22 45.22
C PRO A 368 -36.68 34.78 44.01
N GLU A 369 -37.06 36.01 43.62
CA GLU A 369 -36.82 36.74 42.34
C GLU A 369 -35.54 37.62 42.23
N LYS A 370 -35.40 38.23 41.03
CA LYS A 370 -34.31 38.95 40.31
C LYS A 370 -33.78 40.27 40.92
N PRO A 371 -32.76 40.92 40.28
CA PRO A 371 -33.10 42.09 39.43
C PRO A 371 -32.28 42.28 38.12
N VAL A 372 -32.72 43.26 37.32
CA VAL A 372 -32.42 43.59 35.90
C VAL A 372 -31.38 44.72 35.75
N ARG A 373 -30.58 44.73 34.66
CA ARG A 373 -30.03 45.98 34.07
C ARG A 373 -29.80 45.91 32.54
N LYS A 374 -29.95 47.07 31.87
CA LYS A 374 -30.20 47.33 30.43
C LYS A 374 -28.95 47.65 29.59
N SER A 375 -29.18 47.81 28.28
CA SER A 375 -28.48 48.57 27.20
C SER A 375 -27.67 47.69 26.22
N GLN A 376 -28.12 47.49 24.97
CA GLN A 376 -28.24 48.36 23.77
C GLN A 376 -26.94 48.38 22.92
N THR A 377 -27.05 47.80 21.72
CA THR A 377 -26.15 47.89 20.55
C THR A 377 -26.21 49.28 19.90
N PRO A 378 -25.22 49.62 19.05
CA PRO A 378 -25.58 49.74 17.63
C PRO A 378 -24.52 49.21 16.64
N ILE A 379 -25.04 48.92 15.45
CA ILE A 379 -24.37 48.59 14.18
C ILE A 379 -24.17 49.89 13.40
N VAL A 380 -23.03 50.08 12.72
CA VAL A 380 -22.90 50.95 11.53
C VAL A 380 -21.95 50.33 10.50
N ARG A 381 -22.40 50.25 9.25
CA ARG A 381 -21.65 50.02 8.00
C ARG A 381 -21.31 51.39 7.35
N ILE A 382 -20.26 51.48 6.52
CA ILE A 382 -20.31 51.81 5.07
C ILE A 382 -18.90 52.14 4.51
N ASP A 383 -18.81 51.79 3.23
CA ASP A 383 -17.80 51.76 2.15
C ASP A 383 -16.78 52.90 1.89
N ALA A 384 -15.66 52.43 1.30
CA ALA A 384 -14.91 52.85 0.09
C ALA A 384 -14.49 54.32 -0.16
N GLN A 385 -13.22 54.50 -0.56
CA GLN A 385 -12.82 54.95 -1.92
C GLN A 385 -11.28 55.00 -2.16
N LEU A 386 -10.94 54.92 -3.45
CA LEU A 386 -9.62 54.83 -4.12
C LEU A 386 -8.84 56.15 -4.19
N GLY A 387 -7.51 56.06 -4.37
CA GLY A 387 -6.65 57.10 -4.95
C GLY A 387 -5.15 56.74 -4.98
N GLU A 388 -4.54 56.71 -6.19
CA GLU A 388 -3.09 56.87 -6.50
C GLU A 388 -2.85 58.30 -7.07
N PRO A 389 -1.64 58.82 -7.43
CA PRO A 389 -0.28 58.23 -7.51
C PRO A 389 0.92 59.11 -7.01
N ASP A 390 2.13 58.53 -7.16
CA ASP A 390 3.46 59.10 -7.54
C ASP A 390 4.63 59.37 -6.56
N SER A 391 5.73 58.64 -6.86
CA SER A 391 7.16 59.03 -7.04
C SER A 391 8.25 58.68 -5.99
N GLU A 392 9.23 57.88 -6.48
CA GLU A 392 10.69 57.81 -6.20
C GLU A 392 11.19 57.36 -4.79
N THR A 393 12.13 56.43 -4.56
CA THR A 393 13.33 55.92 -5.29
C THR A 393 13.89 54.61 -4.65
N THR A 394 14.43 53.73 -5.50
CA THR A 394 15.61 52.81 -5.42
C THR A 394 15.78 51.64 -4.42
N ASP A 395 16.12 50.48 -5.04
CA ASP A 395 17.09 49.41 -4.68
C ASP A 395 16.66 48.01 -4.16
N GLY A 396 16.47 47.07 -5.12
CA GLY A 396 17.08 45.71 -5.16
C GLY A 396 16.31 44.50 -4.55
N PRO A 397 16.61 43.23 -4.93
CA PRO A 397 17.24 42.70 -6.15
C PRO A 397 16.44 41.50 -6.75
N ALA A 398 15.62 41.76 -7.77
CA ALA A 398 15.04 40.76 -8.67
C ALA A 398 15.58 40.95 -10.09
N HIS A 399 16.90 40.83 -10.26
CA HIS A 399 17.51 40.83 -11.59
C HIS A 399 18.81 40.01 -11.63
N ARG A 400 18.70 38.69 -11.48
CA ARG A 400 19.74 37.70 -11.88
C ARG A 400 19.12 36.42 -12.44
N LEU A 401 18.25 36.56 -13.44
CA LEU A 401 17.77 35.44 -14.29
C LEU A 401 18.19 35.59 -15.77
N ALA A 402 19.15 36.45 -16.09
CA ALA A 402 19.46 36.79 -17.50
C ALA A 402 20.84 36.29 -18.00
N ALA A 403 21.54 35.39 -17.30
CA ALA A 403 22.90 34.98 -17.69
C ALA A 403 23.18 33.46 -17.72
N LEU A 404 22.16 32.59 -17.67
CA LEU A 404 22.38 31.13 -17.67
C LEU A 404 21.55 30.36 -18.72
N MET A 405 20.86 31.06 -19.62
CA MET A 405 20.08 30.48 -20.72
C MET A 405 20.51 31.03 -22.08
N THR A 406 21.82 31.05 -22.34
CA THR A 406 22.35 31.34 -23.68
C THR A 406 23.64 30.56 -23.96
N SER A 407 23.56 29.23 -23.94
CA SER A 407 24.44 28.36 -24.74
C SER A 407 23.87 26.95 -24.77
N ALA A 408 23.17 26.65 -25.87
CA ALA A 408 22.98 25.33 -26.52
C ALA A 408 21.57 25.20 -27.10
N VAL A 409 21.25 26.04 -28.09
CA VAL A 409 20.29 25.64 -29.13
C VAL A 409 21.07 25.58 -30.43
N SER A 410 21.31 24.36 -30.91
CA SER A 410 21.45 24.09 -32.33
C SER A 410 20.84 22.73 -32.61
N GLY A 411 19.53 22.72 -32.90
CA GLY A 411 18.84 21.54 -33.42
C GLY A 411 17.32 21.52 -33.22
N GLY A 412 16.57 22.11 -34.18
CA GLY A 412 15.23 21.64 -34.58
C GLY A 412 14.00 22.16 -33.82
N SER A 413 13.32 23.16 -34.39
CA SER A 413 12.12 23.82 -33.86
C SER A 413 10.80 23.03 -33.96
N GLY A 414 10.75 21.87 -34.63
CA GLY A 414 9.49 21.13 -34.83
C GLY A 414 9.08 20.18 -33.69
N ALA A 415 10.03 19.71 -32.87
CA ALA A 415 9.73 18.73 -31.82
C ALA A 415 9.24 19.37 -30.51
N LEU A 416 9.62 20.63 -30.28
CA LEU A 416 9.29 21.36 -29.05
C LEU A 416 7.82 21.79 -29.01
N GLU A 417 7.24 22.18 -30.16
CA GLU A 417 5.81 22.51 -30.27
C GLU A 417 4.92 21.28 -30.03
N SER A 418 5.26 20.14 -30.63
CA SER A 418 4.53 18.87 -30.41
C SER A 418 4.61 18.40 -28.95
N ALA A 419 5.76 18.52 -28.31
CA ALA A 419 5.94 18.15 -26.90
C ALA A 419 5.20 19.10 -25.96
N MET A 420 5.18 20.41 -26.25
CA MET A 420 4.39 21.39 -25.50
C MET A 420 2.89 21.14 -25.64
N GLU A 421 2.41 20.75 -26.82
CA GLU A 421 0.98 20.50 -27.06
C GLU A 421 0.49 19.22 -26.37
N VAL A 422 1.29 18.16 -26.36
CA VAL A 422 1.01 16.92 -25.60
C VAL A 422 1.05 17.18 -24.09
N MET A 423 1.99 17.99 -23.60
CA MET A 423 2.09 18.35 -22.18
C MET A 423 0.97 19.30 -21.76
N HIS A 424 0.47 20.15 -22.67
CA HIS A 424 -0.70 21.00 -22.45
C HIS A 424 -2.00 20.18 -22.45
N GLN A 425 -2.12 19.12 -23.28
CA GLN A 425 -3.23 18.16 -23.21
C GLN A 425 -3.20 17.34 -21.92
N PHE A 426 -2.01 16.92 -21.47
CA PHE A 426 -1.85 16.17 -20.22
C PHE A 426 -2.21 17.04 -19.00
N ASN A 427 -1.73 18.29 -18.95
CA ASN A 427 -2.07 19.23 -17.87
C ASN A 427 -3.54 19.70 -17.90
N ALA A 428 -4.16 19.79 -19.08
CA ALA A 428 -5.59 20.10 -19.20
C ALA A 428 -6.49 19.05 -18.52
N GLN A 429 -6.09 17.77 -18.49
CA GLN A 429 -6.83 16.73 -17.76
C GLN A 429 -6.78 16.91 -16.24
N PHE A 430 -5.72 17.53 -15.69
CA PHE A 430 -5.56 17.73 -14.25
C PHE A 430 -6.14 19.05 -13.74
N LEU A 431 -6.43 20.01 -14.62
CA LEU A 431 -7.13 21.26 -14.29
C LEU A 431 -8.58 21.07 -13.83
N HIS A 432 -9.14 19.86 -13.93
CA HIS A 432 -10.51 19.53 -13.53
C HIS A 432 -10.65 18.89 -12.15
N PHE A 433 -9.53 18.63 -11.44
CA PHE A 433 -9.58 18.21 -10.04
C PHE A 433 -9.86 19.45 -9.18
N GLY A 434 -11.12 19.66 -8.80
CA GLY A 434 -11.47 20.69 -7.83
C GLY A 434 -10.94 20.31 -6.45
N ASP A 435 -10.28 21.25 -5.77
CA ASP A 435 -9.69 21.05 -4.44
C ASP A 435 -10.71 20.55 -3.38
N ASP A 436 -12.01 20.76 -3.61
CA ASP A 436 -13.11 20.38 -2.71
C ASP A 436 -13.90 19.12 -3.14
N ALA A 437 -13.37 18.30 -4.07
CA ALA A 437 -14.07 17.09 -4.49
C ALA A 437 -14.03 15.99 -3.40
N PRO A 438 -15.18 15.45 -2.95
CA PRO A 438 -15.21 14.43 -1.91
C PRO A 438 -14.54 13.13 -2.39
N ALA A 439 -13.91 12.40 -1.47
CA ALA A 439 -13.34 11.10 -1.77
C ALA A 439 -14.43 10.08 -2.13
N CYS A 440 -14.11 9.14 -3.03
CA CYS A 440 -15.05 8.10 -3.43
C CYS A 440 -15.43 7.21 -2.23
N ASP A 441 -16.72 7.08 -1.95
CA ASP A 441 -17.29 6.23 -0.90
C ASP A 441 -17.06 4.71 -1.10
N ILE A 442 -16.68 4.30 -2.32
CA ILE A 442 -16.36 2.92 -2.66
C ILE A 442 -14.86 2.62 -2.59
N CYS A 443 -14.01 3.48 -3.16
CA CYS A 443 -12.58 3.17 -3.34
C CYS A 443 -11.60 4.22 -2.78
N GLY A 444 -12.09 5.32 -2.23
CA GLY A 444 -11.27 6.37 -1.61
C GLY A 444 -10.49 7.25 -2.59
N SER A 445 -10.53 6.99 -3.90
CA SER A 445 -9.91 7.86 -4.90
C SER A 445 -10.63 9.21 -5.00
N ILE A 446 -9.88 10.27 -5.28
CA ILE A 446 -10.42 11.61 -5.51
C ILE A 446 -11.41 11.53 -6.67
N THR A 447 -12.64 12.00 -6.42
CA THR A 447 -13.67 12.06 -7.45
C THR A 447 -13.53 13.34 -8.26
N VAL A 448 -14.07 13.35 -9.47
CA VAL A 448 -14.08 14.52 -10.33
C VAL A 448 -15.52 14.95 -10.55
N ARG A 449 -15.77 16.26 -10.50
CA ARG A 449 -17.12 16.80 -10.68
C ARG A 449 -17.61 16.49 -12.09
N ASN A 450 -18.80 15.90 -12.18
CA ASN A 450 -19.46 15.54 -13.43
C ASN A 450 -20.92 16.04 -13.37
N GLY A 451 -21.11 17.31 -13.74
CA GLY A 451 -22.38 18.02 -13.58
C GLY A 451 -22.67 18.41 -12.12
N THR A 452 -23.85 18.03 -11.63
CA THR A 452 -24.25 18.15 -10.21
C THR A 452 -23.70 17.02 -9.34
N CYS A 453 -23.17 15.96 -9.96
CA CYS A 453 -22.63 14.80 -9.28
C CYS A 453 -21.10 14.78 -9.30
N TYR A 454 -20.54 13.77 -8.64
CA TYR A 454 -19.12 13.43 -8.67
C TYR A 454 -18.94 12.03 -9.25
N LYS A 455 -17.93 11.84 -10.11
CA LYS A 455 -17.61 10.57 -10.73
C LYS A 455 -16.19 10.14 -10.34
N CYS A 456 -16.05 8.89 -9.91
CA CYS A 456 -14.76 8.29 -9.66
C CYS A 456 -14.23 7.66 -10.96
N PHE A 457 -13.09 8.14 -11.46
CA PHE A 457 -12.45 7.57 -12.65
C PHE A 457 -11.70 6.26 -12.38
N ASN A 458 -11.45 5.93 -11.10
CA ASN A 458 -10.80 4.67 -10.71
C ASN A 458 -11.79 3.49 -10.70
N CYS A 459 -12.95 3.64 -10.06
CA CYS A 459 -13.94 2.55 -9.94
C CYS A 459 -15.25 2.77 -10.72
N GLY A 460 -15.43 3.93 -11.35
CA GLY A 460 -16.63 4.27 -12.13
C GLY A 460 -17.83 4.71 -11.28
N ASN A 461 -17.72 4.73 -9.94
CA ASN A 461 -18.85 5.11 -9.08
C ASN A 461 -19.27 6.57 -9.28
N SER A 462 -20.57 6.85 -9.20
CA SER A 462 -21.13 8.21 -9.27
C SER A 462 -21.84 8.54 -7.96
N MET A 463 -21.51 9.70 -7.38
CA MET A 463 -21.97 10.15 -6.07
C MET A 463 -22.69 11.50 -6.19
N GLY A 464 -23.77 11.69 -5.45
CA GLY A 464 -24.50 12.98 -5.42
C GLY A 464 -25.39 13.25 -6.64
N CYS A 465 -25.71 12.23 -7.44
CA CYS A 465 -26.81 12.34 -8.41
C CYS A 465 -28.15 12.14 -7.69
N SER A 466 -29.07 13.09 -7.90
CA SER A 466 -30.48 12.96 -7.53
C SER A 466 -31.17 11.91 -8.38
#